data_AF-A0A453EXL8-F1
#
_entry.id   AF-A0A453EXL8-F1
#
_cell.length_a   1.000
_cell.length_b   1.000
_cell.length_c   1.000
_cell.angle_alpha   90.00
_cell.angle_beta   90.00
_cell.angle_gamma   90.00
#
_symmetry.space_group_name_H-M   'P 1'
#
loop_
_entity.id
_entity.type
_entity.pdbx_description
1 polymer ?
#
loop_
_entity_poly.entity_id
_entity_poly.type
_entity_poly.pdbx_seq_one_letter_code
_entity_poly.pdbx_strand_id
1 'polypeptide(L)' 'IAFPDAVYLVDAIEGGKELVEACKPALESNHVTKVIHDCKRDSE' A
#
# COMPACT_ATOMS: atom_id res chain seq x y z
N ILE A 1 -4.26 -3.52 -3.09
CA ILE A 1 -4.79 -2.78 -1.92
C ILE A 1 -6.22 -3.24 -1.68
N ALA A 2 -6.61 -3.52 -0.44
CA ALA A 2 -7.97 -3.97 -0.13
C ALA A 2 -8.61 -3.04 0.91
N PHE A 3 -9.88 -2.73 0.67
CA PHE A 3 -10.80 -2.06 1.57
C PHE A 3 -11.96 -3.03 1.90
N PRO A 4 -12.78 -2.76 2.92
CA PRO A 4 -13.86 -3.67 3.32
C PRO A 4 -14.84 -4.03 2.19
N ASP A 5 -15.01 -3.15 1.21
CA ASP A 5 -15.96 -3.23 0.10
C ASP A 5 -15.32 -3.47 -1.27
N ALA A 6 -13.98 -3.36 -1.39
CA ALA A 6 -13.30 -3.41 -2.67
C ALA A 6 -11.86 -3.93 -2.60
N VAL A 7 -11.43 -4.63 -3.66
CA VAL A 7 -10.05 -5.07 -3.84
C VAL A 7 -9.50 -4.48 -5.14
N TYR A 8 -8.37 -3.79 -5.02
CA TYR A 8 -7.67 -3.16 -6.13
C TYR A 8 -6.38 -3.93 -6.42
N LEU A 9 -6.27 -4.47 -7.64
CA LEU A 9 -5.01 -4.98 -8.19
C LEU A 9 -4.28 -3.82 -8.84
N VAL A 10 -2.99 -3.68 -8.55
CA VAL A 10 -2.17 -2.61 -9.07
C VAL A 10 -0.96 -3.21 -9.77
N ASP A 11 -0.66 -2.73 -10.97
CA ASP A 11 0.58 -2.99 -11.65
C ASP A 11 1.69 -2.14 -11.03
N ALA A 12 2.66 -2.78 -10.39
CA ALA A 12 3.78 -2.10 -9.76
C ALA A 12 4.86 -1.66 -10.77
N ILE A 13 4.82 -2.15 -12.00
CA ILE A 13 5.77 -1.84 -13.08
C ILE A 13 5.25 -0.62 -13.85
N GLU A 14 3.99 -0.65 -14.25
CA GLU A 14 3.35 0.46 -14.97
C GLU A 14 2.48 1.28 -14.00
N GLY A 15 2.97 2.45 -13.58
CA GLY A 15 2.26 3.34 -12.65
C GLY A 15 2.50 3.06 -11.16
N GLY A 16 3.28 2.03 -10.82
CA GLY A 16 3.60 1.69 -9.42
C GLY A 16 4.25 2.83 -8.65
N LYS A 17 5.14 3.62 -9.27
CA LYS A 17 5.78 4.77 -8.62
C LYS A 17 4.78 5.85 -8.22
N GLU A 18 3.86 6.20 -9.12
CA GLU A 18 2.84 7.21 -8.85
C GLU A 18 1.89 6.74 -7.75
N LEU A 19 1.52 5.46 -7.77
CA LEU A 19 0.66 4.87 -6.75
C LEU A 19 1.35 4.79 -5.38
N VAL A 20 2.64 4.43 -5.33
CA VAL A 20 3.41 4.41 -4.08
C VAL A 20 3.50 5.81 -3.49
N GLU A 21 3.81 6.84 -4.28
CA GLU A 21 3.84 8.23 -3.82
C GLU A 21 2.45 8.71 -3.36
N ALA A 22 1.38 8.37 -4.08
CA ALA A 22 0.01 8.71 -3.70
C ALA A 22 -0.43 8.01 -2.40
N CYS A 23 0.01 6.77 -2.20
CA CYS A 23 -0.30 5.99 -1.00
C CYS A 23 0.63 6.32 0.18
N LYS A 24 1.78 6.97 -0.05
CA LYS A 24 2.80 7.25 0.97
C LYS A 24 2.26 7.93 2.23
N PRO A 25 1.40 8.97 2.16
CA PRO A 25 0.83 9.57 3.37
C PRO A 25 0.00 8.57 4.18
N ALA A 26 -0.76 7.72 3.51
CA ALA A 26 -1.51 6.66 4.17
C ALA A 26 -0.56 5.60 4.75
N LEU A 27 0.48 5.19 4.00
CA LEU A 27 1.51 4.21 4.39
C LEU A 27 2.44 4.67 5.52
N GLU A 28 2.57 5.97 5.76
CA GLU A 28 3.36 6.53 6.87
C GLU A 28 2.48 7.04 8.04
N SER A 29 1.16 7.19 7.82
CA SER A 29 0.24 7.65 8.86
C SER A 29 0.11 6.65 10.02
N ASN A 30 0.20 7.18 11.24
CA ASN A 30 -0.09 6.46 12.50
C ASN A 30 -1.60 6.30 12.76
N HIS A 31 -2.46 7.02 12.03
CA HIS A 31 -3.91 6.97 12.19
C HIS A 31 -4.59 5.94 11.29
N VAL A 32 -3.82 5.28 10.41
CA VAL A 32 -4.30 4.25 9.48
C VAL A 32 -3.71 2.91 9.90
N THR A 33 -4.55 1.99 10.38
CA THR A 33 -4.14 0.62 10.67
C THR A 33 -3.92 -0.14 9.37
N LYS A 34 -2.68 -0.56 9.12
CA LYS A 34 -2.31 -1.40 7.98
C LYS A 34 -2.21 -2.85 8.42
N VAL A 35 -2.79 -3.74 7.63
CA VAL A 35 -2.65 -5.18 7.80
C VAL A 35 -1.82 -5.69 6.63
N ILE A 36 -0.59 -6.11 6.92
CA ILE A 36 0.35 -6.67 5.94
C ILE A 36 0.82 -8.00 6.52
N HIS A 37 0.66 -9.07 5.76
CA HIS A 37 1.15 -10.38 6.14
C HIS A 37 2.61 -10.52 5.67
N ASP A 38 3.53 -10.95 6.54
CA ASP A 38 4.97 -11.07 6.27
C ASP A 38 5.71 -9.78 5.83
N CYS A 39 5.50 -8.67 6.56
CA CYS A 39 6.09 -7.35 6.24
C CYS A 39 7.63 -7.26 6.30
N LYS A 40 8.34 -8.35 6.66
CA LYS A 40 9.79 -8.37 6.85
C LYS A 40 10.59 -8.06 5.57
N ARG A 41 9.98 -8.19 4.39
CA ARG A 41 10.58 -7.86 3.09
C ARG A 41 10.24 -6.47 2.55
N ASP A 42 9.14 -5.86 3.02
CA ASP A 42 8.64 -4.56 2.54
C ASP A 42 9.15 -3.38 3.39
N SER A 43 10.04 -3.64 4.36
CA SER A 43 10.54 -2.66 5.34
C SER A 43 12.03 -2.29 5.14
N GLU A 44 12.70 -2.88 4.15
CA GLU A 44 14.05 -2.51 3.67
C GLU A 44 13.95 -1.59 2.44
#